data_AF-A0A1L6HXI2-F1
#
_entry.id   AF-A0A1L6HXI2-F1
#
_cell.length_a   1.000
_cell.length_b   1.000
_cell.length_c   1.000
_cell.angle_alpha   90.00
_cell.angle_beta   90.00
_cell.angle_gamma   90.00
#
_symmetry.space_group_name_H-M   'P 1'
#
loop_
_entity.id
_entity.type
_entity.pdbx_description
1 polymer ?
#
loop_
_entity_poly.entity_id
_entity_poly.type
_entity_poly.pdbx_seq_one_letter_code
_entity_poly.pdbx_strand_id
1 'polypeptide(L)' 'MGKYFLRNTEVAEPDAANAWFSYAGEHGIDMPKAISIWEDASSEEGGDSRRAVGKAGIRIEPGVG' A
#
# COMPACT_ATOMS: atom_id res chain seq x y z
N MET A 1 -0.69 -10.22 -11.00
CA MET A 1 -1.42 -9.63 -9.85
C MET A 1 -0.54 -9.75 -8.61
N GLY A 2 -0.28 -8.65 -7.90
CA GLY A 2 0.38 -8.70 -6.60
C GLY A 2 -0.54 -9.27 -5.52
N LYS A 3 0.05 -9.64 -4.38
CA LYS A 3 -0.70 -10.03 -3.17
C LYS A 3 -0.64 -8.91 -2.15
N TYR A 4 -1.76 -8.69 -1.47
CA TYR A 4 -1.90 -7.65 -0.47
C TYR A 4 -2.24 -8.28 0.87
N PHE A 5 -1.58 -7.82 1.92
CA PHE A 5 -1.80 -8.30 3.26
C PHE A 5 -2.03 -7.12 4.20
N LEU A 6 -3.08 -7.20 5.02
CA LEU A 6 -3.32 -6.26 6.10
C LEU A 6 -3.09 -7.00 7.42
N ARG A 7 -2.13 -6.52 8.24
CA ARG A 7 -1.76 -7.16 9.51
C ARG A 7 -1.50 -8.67 9.37
N ASN A 8 -0.82 -9.05 8.28
CA ASN A 8 -0.46 -10.43 7.95
C ASN A 8 -1.62 -11.36 7.53
N THR A 9 -2.80 -10.80 7.23
CA THR A 9 -3.93 -11.51 6.60
C THR A 9 -4.02 -11.10 5.13
N GLU A 10 -4.09 -12.07 4.21
CA GLU A 10 -4.29 -11.79 2.79
C GLU A 10 -5.66 -11.15 2.59
N VAL A 11 -5.70 -10.01 1.90
CA VAL A 11 -6.91 -9.24 1.61
C VAL A 11 -6.94 -8.86 0.14
N ALA A 12 -8.12 -8.46 -0.35
CA ALA A 12 -8.22 -7.90 -1.68
C ALA A 12 -7.49 -6.55 -1.75
N GLU A 13 -6.98 -6.21 -2.94
CA GLU A 13 -6.40 -4.90 -3.23
C GLU A 13 -7.25 -3.72 -2.72
N PRO A 14 -8.57 -3.64 -2.99
CA PRO A 14 -9.39 -2.53 -2.52
C PRO A 14 -9.43 -2.40 -0.99
N ASP A 15 -9.41 -3.51 -0.24
CA ASP A 15 -9.37 -3.46 1.23
C ASP A 15 -8.04 -2.90 1.74
N ALA A 16 -6.92 -3.33 1.15
CA ALA A 16 -5.60 -2.81 1.49
C ALA A 16 -5.46 -1.33 1.09
N ALA A 17 -5.95 -0.96 -0.08
CA ALA A 17 -5.96 0.42 -0.55
C ALA A 17 -6.79 1.32 0.37
N ASN A 18 -7.98 0.88 0.78
CA ASN A 18 -8.84 1.62 1.69
C ASN A 18 -8.17 1.84 3.06
N ALA A 19 -7.48 0.82 3.59
CA ALA A 19 -6.68 0.95 4.81
C ALA A 19 -5.53 1.95 4.65
N TRP A 20 -4.85 1.95 3.50
CA TRP A 20 -3.78 2.90 3.20
C TRP A 20 -4.29 4.33 3.12
N PHE A 21 -5.37 4.59 2.38
CA PHE A 21 -5.93 5.92 2.22
C PHE A 21 -6.51 6.47 3.53
N SER A 22 -7.11 5.61 4.36
CA SER A 22 -7.54 5.99 5.71
C SER A 22 -6.37 6.41 6.58
N TYR A 23 -5.31 5.59 6.63
CA TYR A 23 -4.07 5.91 7.35
C TYR A 23 -3.43 7.22 6.83
N ALA A 24 -3.38 7.41 5.52
CA ALA A 24 -2.84 8.61 4.90
C ALA A 24 -3.58 9.87 5.36
N GLY A 25 -4.91 9.84 5.39
CA GLY A 25 -5.74 10.94 5.89
C GLY A 25 -5.49 11.26 7.36
N GLU A 26 -5.40 10.24 8.22
CA GLU A 26 -5.12 10.41 9.65
C GLU A 26 -3.72 10.96 9.93
N HIS A 27 -2.75 10.68 9.04
CA HIS A 27 -1.37 11.10 9.15
C HIS A 27 -1.03 12.38 8.35
N GLY A 28 -2.03 13.05 7.77
CA GLY A 28 -1.84 14.30 7.01
C GLY A 28 -1.07 14.12 5.70
N ILE A 29 -1.11 12.93 5.10
CA ILE A 29 -0.57 12.68 3.77
C ILE A 29 -1.62 13.09 2.75
N ASP A 30 -1.28 14.03 1.87
CA ASP A 30 -2.17 14.49 0.81
C ASP A 30 -2.64 13.33 -0.08
N MET A 31 -3.92 13.35 -0.46
CA MET A 31 -4.53 12.29 -1.27
C MET A 31 -3.77 11.98 -2.58
N PRO A 32 -3.31 12.98 -3.37
CA PRO A 32 -2.52 12.71 -4.59
C PRO A 32 -1.19 12.01 -4.29
N LYS A 33 -0.55 12.36 -3.16
CA LYS A 33 0.69 11.74 -2.71
C LYS A 33 0.45 10.31 -2.24
N ALA A 34 -0.65 10.08 -1.51
CA ALA A 34 -1.06 8.75 -1.10
C ALA A 34 -1.31 7.84 -2.30
N ILE A 35 -1.98 8.33 -3.35
CA ILE A 35 -2.21 7.58 -4.59
C ILE A 35 -0.87 7.24 -5.25
N SER A 36 0.02 8.23 -5.41
CA SER A 36 1.34 8.02 -6.02
C SER A 36 2.16 6.95 -5.29
N ILE A 37 2.15 6.97 -3.94
CA ILE A 37 2.82 5.95 -3.12
C ILE A 37 2.17 4.58 -3.30
N TRP A 38 0.83 4.51 -3.40
CA TRP A 38 0.12 3.25 -3.57
C TRP A 38 0.44 2.57 -4.90
N GLU A 39 0.42 3.34 -5.99
CA GLU A 39 0.76 2.86 -7.34
C GLU A 39 2.21 2.40 -7.42
N ASP A 40 3.14 3.18 -6.86
CA ASP A 40 4.55 2.83 -6.80
C ASP A 40 4.78 1.57 -5.96
N ALA A 41 4.15 1.46 -4.78
CA ALA A 41 4.29 0.30 -3.90
C ALA A 41 3.85 -1.02 -4.55
N SER A 42 2.90 -0.94 -5.48
CA SER A 42 2.38 -2.07 -6.26
C SER A 42 3.32 -2.49 -7.42
N SER A 43 4.29 -1.64 -7.77
CA SER A 43 5.29 -1.89 -8.80
C SER A 43 6.53 -2.56 -8.22
N GLU A 44 7.28 -3.36 -8.99
CA GLU A 44 8.45 -4.08 -8.48
C GLU A 44 9.51 -3.15 -7.87
N GLU A 45 9.73 -1.97 -8.45
CA GLU A 45 10.74 -0.99 -8.04
C GLU A 45 10.35 -0.18 -6.79
N GLY A 46 9.07 -0.15 -6.41
CA GLY A 46 8.55 0.71 -5.34
C GLY A 46 8.83 0.25 -3.92
N GLY A 47 10.06 -0.15 -3.63
CA GLY A 47 10.48 -0.63 -2.31
C GLY A 47 10.30 0.40 -1.20
N ASP A 48 10.55 1.68 -1.47
CA ASP A 48 10.35 2.76 -0.50
C ASP A 48 8.88 3.06 -0.25
N SER A 49 8.06 3.01 -1.29
CA SER A 49 6.61 3.13 -1.13
C SER A 49 6.00 1.94 -0.39
N ARG A 50 6.51 0.72 -0.63
CA ARG A 50 6.16 -0.46 0.18
C ARG A 50 6.51 -0.29 1.65
N ARG A 51 7.65 0.33 1.95
CA ARG A 51 8.00 0.68 3.34
C ARG A 51 7.05 1.71 3.94
N ALA A 52 6.56 2.66 3.14
CA ALA A 52 5.59 3.66 3.60
C ALA A 52 4.23 3.04 3.93
N VAL A 53 3.66 2.24 3.03
CA VAL A 53 2.39 1.51 3.29
C VAL A 53 2.55 0.48 4.42
N GLY A 54 3.76 -0.06 4.62
CA GLY A 54 4.11 -0.89 5.76
C GLY A 54 3.84 -0.25 7.13
N LYS A 55 3.92 1.08 7.23
CA LYS A 55 3.58 1.81 8.47
C LYS A 55 2.09 1.73 8.81
N ALA A 56 1.24 1.54 7.80
CA ALA A 56 -0.19 1.27 7.98
C ALA A 56 -0.48 -0.21 8.29
N GLY A 57 0.55 -1.05 8.45
CA GLY A 57 0.41 -2.49 8.64
C GLY A 57 0.08 -3.25 7.35
N ILE A 58 0.34 -2.64 6.19
CA ILE A 58 0.08 -3.23 4.88
C ILE A 58 1.38 -3.80 4.31
N ARG A 59 1.36 -5.06 3.89
CA ARG A 59 2.44 -5.67 3.11
C ARG A 59 1.94 -5.92 1.69
N ILE A 60 2.68 -5.42 0.72
CA ILE A 60 2.42 -5.64 -0.70
C ILE A 60 3.53 -6.55 -1.22
N GLU A 61 3.14 -7.66 -1.83
CA GLU A 61 4.03 -8.51 -2.62
C GLU A 61 3.72 -8.21 -4.09
N PRO A 62 4.53 -7.36 -4.76
CA PRO A 62 4.33 -7.11 -6.18
C PRO A 62 4.46 -8.44 -6.91
N GLY A 63 3.53 -8.70 -7.83
CA GLY A 63 3.54 -9.97 -8.57
C GLY A 63 4.81 -10.01 -9.42
N VAL A 64 5.65 -11.01 -9.21
CA VAL A 64 6.83 -11.24 -10.05
C VAL A 64 6.35 -11.47 -11.48
N GLY A 65 6.82 -10.65 -12.42
CA GLY A 65 6.69 -10.88 -13.85
C GLY A 65 7.54 -12.05 -14.31
#